data_AF-A2FHL0-F1
#
_entry.id   AF-A2FHL0-F1
#
_cell.length_a   1.000
_cell.length_b   1.000
_cell.length_c   1.000
_cell.angle_alpha   90.00
_cell.angle_beta   90.00
_cell.angle_gamma   90.00
#
_symmetry.space_group_name_H-M   'P 1'
#
loop_
_entity.id
_entity.type
_entity.pdbx_description
1 polymer ?
#
loop_
_entity_poly.entity_id
_entity_poly.type
_entity_poly.pdbx_seq_one_letter_code
_entity_poly.pdbx_strand_id
1 'polypeptide(L)'
;MSFQTIEGGAQCKIYITSIIVTFFSSLTTYLSVKPSVAFMIVSIVCYIFNASSCFRCGTFVKQSDQSLILGGSILGILMCSIGLYPICVDTTWGDYYFACFFACSIFIFIMSAVYIKGRTRKDLQTLDEFESTCNFDIIGSKGKFKQIIGTGFRYVHPVCIDYSLFKCAIDKWSDDLEIWSIYAKFASIYPEMTNVLSFIATNMRQCTSNKSLLEYRISNIAQIIKTREACFTAELKSKISKTNKKFDKTKNRLRNI
;
A
#
# COMPACT_ATOMS: atom_id res chain seq x y z
N MET A 1 2.72 16.63 1.13
CA MET A 1 1.65 15.68 1.54
C MET A 1 2.16 14.28 1.23
N SER A 2 2.31 13.39 2.22
CA SER A 2 2.79 12.02 1.99
C SER A 2 1.59 11.13 1.64
N PHE A 3 1.64 10.40 0.51
CA PHE A 3 0.61 9.40 0.22
C PHE A 3 0.72 8.26 1.23
N GLN A 4 -0.38 7.92 1.89
CA GLN A 4 -0.39 6.79 2.82
C GLN A 4 -0.44 5.50 2.00
N THR A 5 0.70 4.83 1.88
CA THR A 5 0.82 3.56 1.19
C THR A 5 1.16 2.41 2.14
N ILE A 6 0.73 1.20 1.79
CA ILE A 6 1.06 -0.01 2.57
C ILE A 6 2.54 -0.37 2.34
N GLU A 7 3.02 -0.19 1.12
CA GLU A 7 4.42 -0.34 0.74
C GLU A 7 5.02 1.00 0.28
N GLY A 8 6.25 1.31 0.72
CA GLY A 8 6.95 2.53 0.31
C GLY A 8 7.34 2.56 -1.17
N GLY A 9 7.41 1.39 -1.83
CA GLY A 9 7.79 1.28 -3.24
C GLY A 9 6.84 2.03 -4.18
N ALA A 10 5.53 2.01 -3.92
CA ALA A 10 4.56 2.74 -4.73
C ALA A 10 4.76 4.26 -4.65
N GLN A 11 5.06 4.77 -3.44
CA GLN A 11 5.30 6.19 -3.22
C GLN A 11 6.60 6.65 -3.87
N CYS A 12 7.71 5.92 -3.70
CA CYS A 12 8.98 6.25 -4.34
C CYS A 12 8.84 6.26 -5.87
N LYS A 13 8.11 5.28 -6.42
CA LYS A 13 7.86 5.20 -7.86
C LYS A 13 7.14 6.44 -8.38
N ILE A 14 6.02 6.84 -7.75
CA ILE A 14 5.27 8.04 -8.15
C ILE A 14 6.09 9.31 -8.01
N TYR A 15 6.88 9.41 -6.94
CA TYR A 15 7.72 10.57 -6.71
C TYR A 15 8.76 10.75 -7.84
N ILE A 16 9.52 9.69 -8.14
CA ILE A 16 10.56 9.70 -9.17
C ILE A 16 9.96 10.02 -10.55
N THR A 17 8.89 9.33 -10.92
CA THR A 17 8.26 9.53 -12.24
C THR A 17 7.64 10.91 -12.39
N SER A 18 7.04 11.47 -11.33
CA SER A 18 6.46 12.81 -11.39
C SER A 18 7.54 13.87 -11.61
N ILE A 19 8.71 13.71 -10.98
CA ILE A 19 9.88 14.57 -11.23
C ILE A 19 10.33 14.46 -12.68
N ILE A 20 10.50 13.23 -13.17
CA ILE A 20 10.96 12.97 -14.55
C ILE A 20 10.00 13.58 -15.57
N VAL A 21 8.69 13.36 -15.41
CA VAL A 21 7.66 13.90 -16.30
C VAL A 21 7.64 15.43 -16.26
N THR A 22 7.68 16.02 -15.07
CA THR A 22 7.67 17.49 -14.92
C THR A 22 8.91 18.11 -15.57
N PHE A 23 10.08 17.50 -15.38
CA PHE A 23 11.32 17.93 -16.01
C PHE A 23 11.24 17.90 -17.52
N PHE A 24 10.90 16.75 -18.11
CA PHE A 24 10.82 16.61 -19.57
C PHE A 24 9.72 17.48 -20.18
N SER A 25 8.54 17.53 -19.57
CA SER A 25 7.42 18.37 -20.05
C SER A 25 7.71 19.87 -19.93
N SER A 26 8.61 20.31 -19.04
CA SER A 26 9.02 21.71 -18.96
C SER A 26 10.02 22.10 -20.05
N LEU A 27 10.86 21.15 -20.48
CA LEU A 27 11.89 21.37 -21.49
C LEU A 27 11.32 21.44 -22.91
N THR A 28 10.18 20.80 -23.18
CA THR A 28 9.54 20.79 -24.51
C THR A 28 9.21 22.18 -25.04
N THR A 29 9.00 23.17 -24.17
CA THR A 29 8.68 24.55 -24.55
C THR A 29 9.86 25.29 -25.20
N TYR A 30 11.10 24.90 -24.87
CA TYR A 30 12.30 25.62 -25.31
C TYR A 30 13.08 24.88 -26.41
N LEU A 31 12.62 23.70 -26.80
CA LEU A 31 13.34 22.80 -27.70
C LEU A 31 12.69 22.75 -29.07
N SER A 32 13.49 22.36 -30.07
CA SER A 32 13.03 22.17 -31.43
C SER A 32 12.06 20.98 -31.53
N VAL A 33 11.31 20.90 -32.64
CA VAL A 33 10.22 19.93 -32.83
C VAL A 33 10.62 18.47 -32.55
N LYS A 34 11.76 18.02 -33.07
CA LYS A 34 12.24 16.63 -32.92
C LYS A 34 12.53 16.23 -31.46
N PRO A 35 13.36 16.96 -30.68
CA PRO A 35 13.56 16.64 -29.27
C PRO A 35 12.30 16.82 -28.42
N SER A 36 11.43 17.78 -28.74
CA SER A 36 10.17 17.95 -28.01
C SER A 36 9.22 16.76 -28.17
N VAL A 37 9.12 16.18 -29.37
CA VAL A 37 8.37 14.94 -29.61
C VAL A 37 8.95 13.78 -28.81
N ALA A 38 10.29 13.62 -28.78
CA ALA A 38 10.94 12.56 -28.02
C ALA A 38 10.64 12.64 -26.51
N PHE A 39 10.69 13.84 -25.93
CA PHE A 39 10.39 14.06 -24.52
C PHE A 39 8.91 13.85 -24.16
N MET A 40 7.99 14.13 -25.09
CA MET A 40 6.57 13.79 -24.90
C MET A 40 6.33 12.28 -24.91
N ILE A 41 7.02 11.53 -25.77
CA ILE A 41 6.95 10.06 -25.78
C ILE A 41 7.48 9.48 -24.46
N VAL A 42 8.61 9.99 -23.96
CA VAL A 42 9.16 9.59 -22.65
C VAL A 42 8.15 9.89 -21.53
N SER A 43 7.50 11.04 -21.57
CA SER A 43 6.47 11.41 -20.59
C SER A 43 5.27 10.48 -20.61
N ILE A 44 4.81 10.04 -21.80
CA ILE A 44 3.75 9.03 -21.95
C ILE A 44 4.16 7.71 -21.29
N VAL A 45 5.38 7.22 -21.55
CA VAL A 45 5.89 5.98 -20.95
C VAL A 45 5.94 6.10 -19.43
N CYS A 46 6.38 7.25 -18.89
CA CYS A 46 6.37 7.51 -17.46
C CYS A 46 4.96 7.53 -16.86
N TYR A 47 3.97 8.11 -17.55
CA TYR A 47 2.58 8.06 -17.10
C TYR A 47 1.97 6.64 -17.14
N ILE A 48 2.31 5.83 -18.15
CA ILE A 48 1.93 4.40 -18.17
C ILE A 48 2.56 3.67 -16.99
N PHE A 49 3.83 3.94 -16.72
CA PHE A 49 4.51 3.39 -15.56
C PHE A 49 3.85 3.86 -14.24
N ASN A 50 3.35 5.09 -14.16
CA ASN A 50 2.54 5.57 -13.03
C ASN A 50 1.20 4.87 -12.91
N ALA A 51 0.47 4.67 -14.00
CA ALA A 51 -0.78 3.91 -13.98
C ALA A 51 -0.54 2.50 -13.41
N SER A 52 0.54 1.82 -13.82
CA SER A 52 0.91 0.50 -13.28
C SER A 52 1.19 0.49 -11.77
N SER A 53 1.51 1.63 -11.15
CA SER A 53 1.67 1.72 -9.69
C SER A 53 0.36 1.47 -8.94
N CYS A 54 -0.79 1.83 -9.53
CA CYS A 54 -2.11 1.57 -8.95
C CYS A 54 -2.53 0.09 -9.04
N PHE A 55 -1.90 -0.67 -9.93
CA PHE A 55 -2.19 -2.08 -10.17
C PHE A 55 -1.26 -3.03 -9.42
N ARG A 56 -0.02 -2.60 -9.12
CA ARG A 56 0.91 -3.34 -8.27
C ARG A 56 0.44 -3.37 -6.81
N CYS A 57 1.07 -4.20 -6.00
CA CYS A 57 0.55 -4.62 -4.70
C CYS A 57 0.92 -3.64 -3.57
N GLY A 58 0.05 -3.48 -2.58
CA GLY A 58 0.32 -2.60 -1.43
C GLY A 58 0.27 -1.10 -1.71
N THR A 59 -0.70 -0.66 -2.52
CA THR A 59 -0.83 0.72 -3.03
C THR A 59 -1.26 1.72 -1.96
N PHE A 60 -2.42 2.35 -2.10
CA PHE A 60 -2.87 3.47 -1.29
C PHE A 60 -3.91 3.00 -0.29
N VAL A 61 -3.78 3.46 0.95
CA VAL A 61 -4.77 3.22 2.00
C VAL A 61 -6.09 3.91 1.62
N LYS A 62 -6.01 5.12 1.08
CA LYS A 62 -7.17 5.92 0.65
C LYS A 62 -7.52 5.66 -0.81
N GLN A 63 -8.79 5.37 -1.07
CA GLN A 63 -9.31 5.14 -2.42
C GLN A 63 -9.42 6.43 -3.25
N SER A 64 -9.62 7.57 -2.59
CA SER A 64 -9.53 8.88 -3.24
C SER A 64 -8.18 9.04 -3.92
N ASP A 65 -7.10 8.73 -3.20
CA ASP A 65 -5.73 8.92 -3.66
C ASP A 65 -5.42 7.96 -4.81
N GLN A 66 -5.86 6.71 -4.71
CA GLN A 66 -5.73 5.74 -5.80
C GLN A 66 -6.50 6.14 -7.06
N SER A 67 -7.73 6.66 -6.90
CA SER A 67 -8.55 7.11 -8.03
C SER A 67 -7.97 8.36 -8.68
N LEU A 68 -7.42 9.27 -7.85
CA LEU A 68 -6.75 10.48 -8.31
C LEU A 68 -5.49 10.17 -9.11
N ILE A 69 -4.66 9.24 -8.62
CA ILE A 69 -3.41 8.86 -9.27
C ILE A 69 -3.69 8.11 -10.58
N LEU A 70 -4.65 7.17 -10.58
CA LEU A 70 -5.03 6.45 -11.79
C LEU A 70 -5.63 7.40 -12.84
N GLY A 71 -6.62 8.20 -12.44
CA GLY A 71 -7.27 9.17 -13.31
C GLY A 71 -6.31 10.21 -13.85
N GLY A 72 -5.44 10.75 -12.99
CA GLY A 72 -4.39 11.68 -13.37
C GLY A 72 -3.35 11.08 -14.33
N SER A 73 -3.01 9.79 -14.16
CA SER A 73 -2.10 9.10 -15.08
C SER A 73 -2.73 8.89 -16.46
N ILE A 74 -4.00 8.49 -16.51
CA ILE A 74 -4.74 8.31 -17.78
C ILE A 74 -4.92 9.66 -18.49
N LEU A 75 -5.30 10.69 -17.74
CA LEU A 75 -5.41 12.05 -18.27
C LEU A 75 -4.07 12.56 -18.78
N GLY A 76 -2.98 12.33 -18.04
CA GLY A 76 -1.62 12.68 -18.45
C GLY A 76 -1.20 12.02 -19.77
N ILE A 77 -1.50 10.73 -19.95
CA ILE A 77 -1.27 10.01 -21.22
C ILE A 77 -2.02 10.69 -22.35
N LEU A 78 -3.33 10.93 -22.18
CA LEU A 78 -4.16 11.55 -23.21
C LEU A 78 -3.68 12.96 -23.56
N MET A 79 -3.32 13.76 -22.56
CA MET A 79 -2.81 15.12 -22.77
C MET A 79 -1.48 15.11 -23.49
N CYS A 80 -0.58 14.20 -23.15
CA CYS A 80 0.67 14.07 -23.88
C CYS A 80 0.44 13.60 -25.32
N SER A 81 -0.49 12.67 -25.56
CA SER A 81 -0.81 12.20 -26.90
C SER A 81 -1.45 13.30 -27.76
N ILE A 82 -2.41 14.05 -27.22
CA ILE A 82 -3.06 15.15 -27.94
C ILE A 82 -2.06 16.28 -28.19
N GLY A 83 -1.18 16.56 -27.23
CA GLY A 83 -0.13 17.57 -27.34
C GLY A 83 0.93 17.30 -28.42
N LEU A 84 1.03 16.08 -28.97
CA LEU A 84 1.93 15.79 -30.09
C LEU A 84 1.46 16.42 -31.41
N TYR A 85 0.14 16.52 -31.62
CA TYR A 85 -0.43 17.09 -32.84
C TYR A 85 0.01 18.55 -33.12
N PRO A 86 -0.16 19.51 -32.20
CA PRO A 86 0.22 20.90 -32.42
C PRO A 86 1.73 21.07 -32.59
N ILE A 87 2.54 20.23 -31.94
CA ILE A 87 4.01 20.27 -32.06
C ILE A 87 4.45 19.85 -33.47
N CYS A 88 3.73 18.92 -34.11
CA CYS A 88 4.08 18.44 -35.46
C CYS A 88 3.54 19.35 -36.57
N VAL A 89 2.45 20.07 -36.34
CA VAL A 89 1.74 20.85 -37.37
C VAL A 89 1.90 22.37 -37.15
N ASP A 90 2.60 22.79 -36.09
CA ASP A 90 2.79 24.19 -35.70
C ASP A 90 1.46 24.98 -35.64
N THR A 91 0.40 24.34 -35.14
CA THR A 91 -0.93 24.94 -35.00
C THR A 91 -1.26 25.23 -33.54
N THR A 92 -1.93 26.35 -33.29
CA THR A 92 -2.40 26.72 -31.96
C THR A 92 -3.77 26.09 -31.69
N TRP A 93 -3.98 25.67 -30.44
CA TRP A 93 -5.29 25.18 -30.01
C TRP A 93 -6.28 26.34 -29.87
N GLY A 94 -7.49 26.15 -30.39
CA GLY A 94 -8.61 27.07 -30.14
C GLY A 94 -9.27 26.84 -28.78
N ASP A 95 -10.12 27.77 -28.34
CA ASP A 95 -10.75 27.78 -27.01
C ASP A 95 -11.60 26.53 -26.71
N TYR A 96 -12.16 25.89 -27.73
CA TYR A 96 -12.92 24.64 -27.61
C TYR A 96 -12.11 23.48 -27.01
N TYR A 97 -10.77 23.53 -27.14
CA TYR A 97 -9.87 22.55 -26.54
C TYR A 97 -10.03 22.50 -25.02
N PHE A 98 -10.09 23.64 -24.35
CA PHE A 98 -10.21 23.71 -22.90
C PHE A 98 -11.55 23.14 -22.42
N ALA A 99 -12.64 23.44 -23.12
CA ALA A 99 -13.95 22.88 -22.80
C ALA A 99 -13.98 21.34 -22.93
N CYS A 100 -13.41 20.81 -24.02
CA CYS A 100 -13.29 19.37 -24.23
C CYS A 100 -12.40 18.71 -23.16
N PHE A 101 -11.30 19.37 -22.79
CA PHE A 101 -10.39 18.90 -21.74
C PHE A 101 -11.08 18.75 -20.39
N PHE A 102 -11.85 19.74 -19.94
CA PHE A 102 -12.57 19.66 -18.68
C PHE A 102 -13.61 18.54 -18.68
N ALA A 103 -14.37 18.38 -19.78
CA ALA A 103 -15.36 17.31 -19.92
C ALA A 103 -14.70 15.92 -19.86
N CYS A 104 -13.63 15.71 -20.64
CA CYS A 104 -12.85 14.46 -20.64
C CYS A 104 -12.24 14.17 -19.26
N SER A 105 -11.71 15.19 -18.57
CA SER A 105 -11.13 15.04 -17.24
C SER A 105 -12.16 14.51 -16.24
N ILE A 106 -13.34 15.14 -16.17
CA ILE A 106 -14.43 14.71 -15.28
C ILE A 106 -14.81 13.25 -15.57
N PHE A 107 -14.98 12.91 -16.85
CA PHE A 107 -15.33 11.54 -17.27
C PHE A 107 -14.28 10.51 -16.83
N ILE A 108 -12.99 10.78 -17.05
CA ILE A 108 -11.90 9.87 -16.69
C ILE A 108 -11.82 9.66 -15.18
N PHE A 109 -11.99 10.72 -14.37
CA PHE A 109 -11.98 10.60 -12.92
C PHE A 109 -13.17 9.79 -12.40
N ILE A 110 -14.37 9.98 -12.97
CA ILE A 110 -15.54 9.17 -12.61
C ILE A 110 -15.31 7.70 -12.96
N MET A 111 -14.84 7.41 -14.18
CA MET A 111 -14.57 6.03 -14.60
C MET A 111 -13.49 5.36 -13.76
N SER A 112 -12.43 6.10 -13.40
CA SER A 112 -11.38 5.61 -12.52
C SER A 112 -11.92 5.27 -11.12
N ALA A 113 -12.78 6.13 -10.55
CA ALA A 113 -13.39 5.88 -9.26
C ALA A 113 -14.32 4.64 -9.26
N VAL A 114 -15.13 4.47 -10.31
CA VAL A 114 -16.00 3.30 -10.49
C VAL A 114 -15.16 2.02 -10.64
N TYR A 115 -14.10 2.07 -11.45
CA TYR A 115 -13.20 0.94 -11.64
C TYR A 115 -12.56 0.49 -10.33
N ILE A 116 -12.03 1.42 -9.51
CA ILE A 116 -11.43 1.08 -8.22
C ILE A 116 -12.46 0.49 -7.27
N LYS A 117 -13.70 1.03 -7.21
CA LYS A 117 -14.79 0.45 -6.41
C LYS A 117 -15.10 -0.99 -6.83
N GLY A 118 -15.17 -1.25 -8.14
CA GLY A 118 -15.40 -2.59 -8.67
C GLY A 118 -14.31 -3.59 -8.27
N ARG A 119 -13.05 -3.16 -8.30
CA ARG A 119 -11.92 -3.99 -7.84
C ARG A 119 -12.00 -4.30 -6.35
N THR A 120 -12.28 -3.30 -5.51
CA THR A 120 -12.46 -3.49 -4.06
C THR A 120 -13.56 -4.51 -3.76
N ARG A 121 -14.68 -4.47 -4.48
CA ARG A 121 -15.76 -5.45 -4.32
C ARG A 121 -15.32 -6.87 -4.62
N LYS A 122 -14.53 -7.08 -5.68
CA LYS A 122 -13.98 -8.41 -6.01
C LYS A 122 -13.00 -8.92 -4.95
N ASP A 123 -12.20 -8.03 -4.38
CA ASP A 123 -11.27 -8.38 -3.30
C ASP A 123 -12.03 -8.84 -2.05
N LEU A 124 -13.13 -8.16 -1.69
CA LEU A 124 -13.99 -8.54 -0.56
C LEU A 124 -14.68 -9.89 -0.82
N GLN A 125 -15.22 -10.10 -2.03
CA GLN A 125 -15.80 -11.39 -2.40
C GLN A 125 -14.80 -12.55 -2.30
N THR A 126 -13.52 -12.30 -2.63
CA THR A 126 -12.47 -13.30 -2.47
C THR A 126 -12.21 -13.62 -0.99
N LEU A 127 -12.35 -12.63 -0.11
CA LEU A 127 -12.22 -12.83 1.34
C LEU A 127 -13.42 -13.59 1.92
N ASP A 128 -14.64 -13.27 1.47
CA ASP A 128 -15.87 -14.00 1.85
C ASP A 128 -15.76 -15.48 1.43
N GLU A 129 -15.25 -15.74 0.23
CA GLU A 129 -15.03 -17.10 -0.28
C GLU A 129 -13.98 -17.85 0.56
N PHE A 130 -12.89 -17.18 0.92
CA PHE A 130 -11.88 -17.75 1.81
C PHE A 130 -12.44 -18.06 3.20
N GLU A 131 -13.28 -17.18 3.77
CA GLU A 131 -13.92 -17.41 5.06
C GLU A 131 -14.80 -18.66 5.05
N SER A 132 -15.55 -18.88 3.97
CA SER A 132 -16.44 -20.03 3.84
C SER A 132 -15.73 -21.37 3.59
N THR A 133 -14.62 -21.36 2.85
CA THR A 133 -13.94 -22.58 2.38
C THR A 133 -12.66 -22.90 3.14
N CYS A 134 -12.07 -21.92 3.82
CA CYS A 134 -10.72 -21.98 4.40
C CYS A 134 -9.62 -22.36 3.38
N ASN A 135 -9.88 -22.26 2.07
CA ASN A 135 -8.93 -22.66 1.05
C ASN A 135 -8.08 -21.46 0.60
N PHE A 136 -6.78 -21.49 0.95
CA PHE A 136 -5.84 -20.42 0.62
C PHE A 136 -5.48 -20.34 -0.88
N ASP A 137 -5.78 -21.36 -1.68
CA ASP A 137 -5.46 -21.37 -3.11
C ASP A 137 -6.27 -20.36 -3.92
N ILE A 138 -7.44 -19.91 -3.42
CA ILE A 138 -8.30 -18.90 -4.03
C ILE A 138 -7.56 -17.54 -4.22
N ILE A 139 -6.61 -17.26 -3.32
CA ILE A 139 -5.80 -16.04 -3.37
C ILE A 139 -4.72 -16.14 -4.45
N GLY A 140 -4.25 -17.35 -4.77
CA GLY A 140 -3.31 -17.63 -5.85
C GLY A 140 -1.90 -17.08 -5.62
N SER A 141 -1.71 -15.77 -5.82
CA SER A 141 -0.39 -15.13 -5.85
C SER A 141 -0.12 -14.22 -4.65
N LYS A 142 1.17 -14.07 -4.30
CA LYS A 142 1.65 -13.13 -3.28
C LYS A 142 1.16 -11.70 -3.55
N GLY A 143 1.10 -11.31 -4.81
CA GLY A 143 0.65 -9.99 -5.20
C GLY A 143 -0.83 -9.76 -4.89
N LYS A 144 -1.69 -10.73 -5.25
CA LYS A 144 -3.12 -10.67 -4.96
C LYS A 144 -3.36 -10.68 -3.44
N PHE A 145 -2.62 -11.48 -2.68
CA PHE A 145 -2.64 -11.49 -1.21
C PHE A 145 -2.39 -10.10 -0.61
N LYS A 146 -1.28 -9.44 -1.00
CA LYS A 146 -0.91 -8.11 -0.52
C LYS A 146 -1.98 -7.04 -0.80
N GLN A 147 -2.63 -7.13 -1.96
CA GLN A 147 -3.73 -6.24 -2.32
C GLN A 147 -4.95 -6.50 -1.45
N ILE A 148 -5.35 -7.77 -1.34
CA ILE A 148 -6.55 -8.19 -0.60
C ILE A 148 -6.44 -7.81 0.87
N ILE A 149 -5.28 -7.98 1.52
CA ILE A 149 -5.07 -7.57 2.91
C ILE A 149 -5.34 -6.07 3.10
N GLY A 150 -4.84 -5.24 2.20
CA GLY A 150 -5.08 -3.79 2.27
C GLY A 150 -6.58 -3.46 2.26
N THR A 151 -7.33 -4.13 1.38
CA THR A 151 -8.78 -4.02 1.32
C THR A 151 -9.45 -4.59 2.59
N GLY A 152 -9.06 -5.78 3.02
CA GLY A 152 -9.66 -6.48 4.16
C GLY A 152 -9.51 -5.72 5.48
N PHE A 153 -8.32 -5.20 5.80
CA PHE A 153 -8.15 -4.35 6.99
C PHE A 153 -8.90 -3.02 6.89
N ARG A 154 -9.01 -2.45 5.69
CA ARG A 154 -9.75 -1.21 5.48
C ARG A 154 -11.25 -1.35 5.73
N TYR A 155 -11.82 -2.50 5.39
CA TYR A 155 -13.24 -2.81 5.61
C TYR A 155 -13.47 -3.68 6.85
N VAL A 156 -12.44 -3.93 7.67
CA VAL A 156 -12.53 -4.69 8.93
C VAL A 156 -13.10 -6.10 8.71
N HIS A 157 -12.62 -6.77 7.65
CA HIS A 157 -13.06 -8.13 7.34
C HIS A 157 -12.63 -9.12 8.43
N PRO A 158 -13.51 -10.00 8.94
CA PRO A 158 -13.23 -10.89 10.09
C PRO A 158 -11.92 -11.67 9.98
N VAL A 159 -11.71 -12.34 8.84
CA VAL A 159 -10.50 -13.11 8.52
C VAL A 159 -9.19 -12.29 8.66
N CYS A 160 -9.23 -11.00 8.34
CA CYS A 160 -8.07 -10.14 8.49
C CYS A 160 -7.83 -9.75 9.95
N ILE A 161 -8.89 -9.50 10.71
CA ILE A 161 -8.82 -9.13 12.14
C ILE A 161 -8.37 -10.30 13.00
N ASP A 162 -8.79 -11.52 12.69
CA ASP A 162 -8.36 -12.73 13.40
C ASP A 162 -6.98 -13.24 12.93
N TYR A 163 -6.37 -12.55 11.96
CA TYR A 163 -5.08 -12.90 11.34
C TYR A 163 -5.01 -14.33 10.77
N SER A 164 -6.14 -15.02 10.58
CA SER A 164 -6.18 -16.37 10.00
C SER A 164 -5.61 -16.37 8.59
N LEU A 165 -5.91 -15.32 7.81
CA LEU A 165 -5.33 -15.10 6.49
C LEU A 165 -3.80 -15.05 6.50
N PHE A 166 -3.22 -14.39 7.51
CA PHE A 166 -1.77 -14.28 7.66
C PHE A 166 -1.12 -15.61 8.02
N LYS A 167 -1.77 -16.40 8.89
CA LYS A 167 -1.29 -17.74 9.27
C LYS A 167 -1.16 -18.63 8.04
N CYS A 168 -2.22 -18.72 7.22
CA CYS A 168 -2.16 -19.49 5.98
C CYS A 168 -1.11 -18.95 4.98
N ALA A 169 -0.90 -17.63 4.96
CA ALA A 169 0.08 -17.01 4.08
C ALA A 169 1.53 -17.30 4.47
N ILE A 170 1.85 -17.28 5.76
CA ILE A 170 3.19 -17.64 6.25
C ILE A 170 3.47 -19.13 6.10
N ASP A 171 2.44 -19.98 6.18
CA ASP A 171 2.58 -21.41 5.93
C ASP A 171 2.93 -21.68 4.46
N LYS A 172 2.29 -20.97 3.52
CA LYS A 172 2.55 -21.12 2.08
C LYS A 172 3.81 -20.41 1.60
N TRP A 173 4.15 -19.27 2.21
CA TRP A 173 5.25 -18.39 1.77
C TRP A 173 6.19 -18.02 2.92
N SER A 174 6.65 -19.03 3.65
CA SER A 174 7.48 -18.91 4.86
C SER A 174 8.83 -18.21 4.66
N ASP A 175 9.41 -18.28 3.47
CA ASP A 175 10.71 -17.65 3.18
C ASP A 175 10.59 -16.21 2.64
N ASP A 176 9.36 -15.71 2.45
CA ASP A 176 9.14 -14.37 1.89
C ASP A 176 9.15 -13.29 2.97
N LEU A 177 10.26 -12.55 3.03
CA LEU A 177 10.46 -11.48 4.00
C LEU A 177 9.43 -10.34 3.87
N GLU A 178 8.88 -10.08 2.68
CA GLU A 178 7.86 -9.03 2.47
C GLU A 178 6.53 -9.41 3.12
N ILE A 179 6.12 -10.67 3.01
CA ILE A 179 4.89 -11.18 3.63
C ILE A 179 4.99 -11.06 5.16
N TRP A 180 6.11 -11.50 5.74
CA TRP A 180 6.38 -11.31 7.17
C TRP A 180 6.34 -9.84 7.59
N SER A 181 6.84 -8.94 6.74
CA SER A 181 6.87 -7.50 7.06
C SER A 181 5.50 -6.87 7.01
N ILE A 182 4.64 -7.32 6.10
CA ILE A 182 3.24 -6.88 6.05
C ILE A 182 2.51 -7.41 7.29
N TYR A 183 2.73 -8.66 7.66
CA TYR A 183 2.16 -9.21 8.90
C TYR A 183 2.60 -8.40 10.13
N ALA A 184 3.90 -8.10 10.24
CA ALA A 184 4.42 -7.27 11.32
C ALA A 184 3.79 -5.87 11.35
N LYS A 185 3.60 -5.23 10.19
CA LYS A 185 2.95 -3.90 10.10
C LYS A 185 1.50 -3.90 10.61
N PHE A 186 0.73 -4.93 10.27
CA PHE A 186 -0.66 -5.01 10.72
C PHE A 186 -0.78 -5.48 12.17
N ALA A 187 0.10 -6.36 12.64
CA ALA A 187 0.21 -6.71 14.06
C ALA A 187 0.69 -5.52 14.90
N SER A 188 1.51 -4.62 14.33
CA SER A 188 2.03 -3.46 15.04
C SER A 188 0.99 -2.36 15.31
N ILE A 189 -0.20 -2.45 14.70
CA ILE A 189 -1.32 -1.55 14.99
C ILE A 189 -1.83 -1.76 16.42
N TYR A 190 -1.84 -3.01 16.90
CA TYR A 190 -2.47 -3.41 18.15
C TYR A 190 -1.42 -3.70 19.24
N PRO A 191 -1.38 -2.92 20.35
CA PRO A 191 -0.41 -3.09 21.43
C PRO A 191 -0.40 -4.50 22.08
N GLU A 192 -1.58 -5.11 22.19
CA GLU A 192 -1.79 -6.45 22.74
C GLU A 192 -1.12 -7.56 21.92
N MET A 193 -0.83 -7.31 20.64
CA MET A 193 -0.20 -8.26 19.71
C MET A 193 1.33 -8.28 19.82
N THR A 194 1.90 -7.85 20.96
CA THR A 194 3.36 -7.84 21.18
C THR A 194 3.96 -9.25 21.11
N ASN A 195 3.25 -10.27 21.61
CA ASN A 195 3.69 -11.67 21.49
C ASN A 195 3.77 -12.14 20.03
N VAL A 196 2.84 -11.69 19.18
CA VAL A 196 2.83 -11.99 17.75
C VAL A 196 4.00 -11.31 17.04
N LEU A 197 4.33 -10.07 17.39
CA LEU A 197 5.52 -9.39 16.86
C LEU A 197 6.83 -10.11 17.22
N SER A 198 6.96 -10.59 18.44
CA SER A 198 8.12 -11.39 18.87
C SER A 198 8.21 -12.72 18.12
N PHE A 199 7.07 -13.38 17.89
CA PHE A 199 6.99 -14.57 17.05
C PHE A 199 7.43 -14.28 15.61
N ILE A 200 6.94 -13.20 15.00
CA ILE A 200 7.33 -12.79 13.64
C ILE A 200 8.84 -12.51 13.57
N ALA A 201 9.39 -11.75 14.52
CA ALA A 201 10.82 -11.44 14.54
C ALA A 201 11.70 -12.70 14.65
N THR A 202 11.24 -13.71 15.39
CA THR A 202 11.96 -14.99 15.55
C THR A 202 11.95 -15.79 14.26
N ASN A 203 10.80 -15.89 13.59
CA ASN A 203 10.67 -16.61 12.32
C ASN A 203 11.38 -15.88 11.17
N MET A 204 11.36 -14.54 11.15
CA MET A 204 12.10 -13.75 10.16
C MET A 204 13.59 -14.09 10.16
N ARG A 205 14.20 -14.40 11.31
CA ARG A 205 15.63 -14.80 11.39
C ARG A 205 15.95 -16.09 10.65
N GLN A 206 14.95 -16.93 10.41
CA GLN A 206 15.10 -18.20 9.71
C GLN A 206 14.96 -18.03 8.19
N CYS A 207 14.51 -16.88 7.69
CA CYS A 207 14.42 -16.61 6.26
C CYS A 207 15.82 -16.49 5.63
N THR A 208 15.98 -17.00 4.41
CA THR A 208 17.24 -16.99 3.66
C THR A 208 17.49 -15.67 2.90
N SER A 209 16.55 -14.74 3.01
CA SER A 209 16.56 -13.41 2.39
C SER A 209 17.77 -12.55 2.79
N ASN A 210 17.95 -11.41 2.10
CA ASN A 210 19.04 -10.47 2.34
C ASN A 210 19.21 -10.10 3.84
N LYS A 211 20.33 -10.55 4.43
CA LYS A 211 20.62 -10.42 5.87
C LYS A 211 20.58 -8.97 6.37
N SER A 212 21.07 -8.00 5.60
CA SER A 212 21.08 -6.60 6.04
C SER A 212 19.66 -6.03 6.15
N LEU A 213 18.80 -6.34 5.19
CA LEU A 213 17.41 -5.90 5.16
C LEU A 213 16.58 -6.58 6.27
N LEU A 214 16.89 -7.84 6.55
CA LEU A 214 16.31 -8.63 7.63
C LEU A 214 16.65 -8.05 9.01
N GLU A 215 17.92 -7.74 9.27
CA GLU A 215 18.36 -7.13 10.53
C GLU A 215 17.70 -5.76 10.75
N TYR A 216 17.61 -4.94 9.70
CA TYR A 216 16.92 -3.67 9.75
C TYR A 216 15.44 -3.83 10.13
N ARG A 217 14.72 -4.78 9.50
CA ARG A 217 13.30 -5.03 9.79
C ARG A 217 13.09 -5.57 11.22
N ILE A 218 13.96 -6.45 11.71
CA ILE A 218 13.91 -6.97 13.08
C ILE A 218 14.19 -5.86 14.09
N SER A 219 15.18 -5.00 13.82
CA SER A 219 15.50 -3.84 14.67
C SER A 219 14.30 -2.90 14.79
N ASN A 220 13.60 -2.62 13.68
CA ASN A 220 12.37 -1.84 13.70
C ASN A 220 11.27 -2.49 14.55
N ILE A 221 11.08 -3.81 14.45
CA ILE A 221 10.11 -4.54 15.30
C ILE A 221 10.50 -4.39 16.78
N ALA A 222 11.78 -4.57 17.13
CA ALA A 222 12.26 -4.42 18.50
C ALA A 222 12.05 -2.99 19.03
N GLN A 223 12.26 -1.97 18.21
CA GLN A 223 12.01 -0.59 18.57
C GLN A 223 10.51 -0.33 18.82
N ILE A 224 9.61 -0.89 18.01
CA ILE A 224 8.17 -0.80 18.22
C ILE A 224 7.77 -1.45 19.55
N ILE A 225 8.30 -2.63 19.86
CA ILE A 225 8.04 -3.32 21.14
C ILE A 225 8.51 -2.46 22.32
N LYS A 226 9.75 -1.94 22.25
CA LYS A 226 10.32 -1.11 23.32
C LYS A 226 9.55 0.20 23.55
N THR A 227 9.08 0.84 22.47
CA THR A 227 8.32 2.10 22.57
C THR A 227 6.92 1.90 23.15
N ARG A 228 6.27 0.75 22.89
CA ARG A 228 5.01 0.38 23.55
C ARG A 228 5.17 0.28 25.07
N GLU A 229 6.25 -0.33 25.54
CA GLU A 229 6.54 -0.41 26.98
C GLU A 229 6.92 0.97 27.58
N ALA A 230 7.47 1.88 26.78
CA ALA A 230 7.85 3.22 27.22
C ALA A 230 6.66 4.19 27.34
N CYS A 231 5.55 3.95 26.65
CA CYS A 231 4.35 4.80 26.72
C CYS A 231 3.59 4.71 28.05
N PHE A 232 3.94 3.77 28.93
CA PHE A 232 3.41 3.75 30.28
C PHE A 232 4.22 4.67 31.20
N THR A 233 3.56 5.65 31.81
CA THR A 233 4.18 6.45 32.88
C THR A 233 4.64 5.53 34.01
N ALA A 234 5.69 5.91 34.74
CA ALA A 234 6.20 5.13 35.87
C ALA A 234 5.09 4.82 36.89
N GLU A 235 4.15 5.75 37.07
CA GLU A 235 2.97 5.58 37.91
C GLU A 235 2.01 4.50 37.38
N LEU A 236 1.73 4.48 36.07
CA LEU A 236 0.89 3.46 35.46
C LEU A 236 1.53 2.07 35.54
N LYS A 237 2.85 1.97 35.30
CA LYS A 237 3.61 0.72 35.46
C LYS A 237 3.50 0.18 36.89
N SER A 238 3.64 1.06 37.89
CA SER A 238 3.49 0.70 39.31
C SER A 238 2.07 0.24 39.64
N LYS A 239 1.04 0.92 39.14
CA LYS A 239 -0.36 0.52 39.33
C LYS A 239 -0.68 -0.82 38.66
N ILE A 240 -0.26 -1.04 37.42
CA ILE A 240 -0.43 -2.32 36.70
C ILE A 240 0.28 -3.45 37.44
N SER A 241 1.53 -3.25 37.89
CA SER A 241 2.28 -4.25 38.66
C SER A 241 1.57 -4.61 39.97
N LYS A 242 1.01 -3.62 40.69
CA LYS A 242 0.21 -3.87 41.91
C LYS A 242 -1.07 -4.65 41.59
N THR A 243 -1.76 -4.34 40.50
CA THR A 243 -2.97 -5.06 40.09
C THR A 243 -2.67 -6.51 39.70
N ASN A 244 -1.62 -6.76 38.90
CA ASN A 244 -1.19 -8.11 38.55
C ASN A 244 -0.82 -8.93 39.80
N LYS A 245 -0.07 -8.35 40.75
CA LYS A 245 0.23 -9.02 42.03
C LYS A 245 -1.02 -9.40 42.82
N LYS A 246 -2.05 -8.54 42.82
CA LYS A 246 -3.33 -8.85 43.47
C LYS A 246 -4.07 -9.96 42.72
N PHE A 247 -4.11 -9.89 41.39
CA PHE A 247 -4.73 -10.92 40.54
C PHE A 247 -4.09 -12.30 40.76
N ASP A 248 -2.75 -12.39 40.74
CA ASP A 248 -2.03 -13.65 40.97
C ASP A 248 -2.27 -14.20 42.38
N LYS A 249 -2.29 -13.34 43.41
CA LYS A 249 -2.64 -13.75 44.78
C LYS A 249 -4.05 -14.31 44.85
N THR A 250 -5.03 -13.66 44.21
CA THR A 250 -6.41 -14.13 44.19
C THR A 250 -6.53 -15.45 43.42
N LYS A 251 -5.89 -15.56 42.27
CA LYS A 251 -5.83 -16.80 41.46
C LYS A 251 -5.22 -17.96 42.26
N ASN A 252 -4.12 -17.73 42.96
CA ASN A 252 -3.47 -18.77 43.78
C ASN A 252 -4.32 -19.19 44.98
N ARG A 253 -5.06 -18.25 45.60
CA ARG A 253 -6.03 -18.58 46.65
C ARG A 253 -7.18 -19.41 46.11
N LEU A 254 -7.77 -19.03 44.97
CA LEU A 254 -8.82 -19.79 44.29
C LEU A 254 -8.39 -21.20 43.88
N ARG A 255 -7.10 -21.40 43.59
CA ARG A 255 -6.54 -22.70 43.21
C ARG A 255 -6.28 -23.62 44.42
N ASN A 256 -6.22 -23.05 45.63
CA ASN A 256 -5.98 -23.74 46.89
C ASN A 256 -7.25 -23.84 47.77
N ILE A 257 -8.42 -23.59 47.18
CA ILE A 257 -9.75 -23.89 47.73
C ILE A 257 -10.28 -25.09 46.93
#